data_AF-A0A831XIY7-F1
#
_entry.id   AF-A0A831XIY7-F1
#
_cell.length_a   1.000
_cell.length_b   1.000
_cell.length_c   1.000
_cell.angle_alpha   90.00
_cell.angle_beta   90.00
_cell.angle_gamma   90.00
#
_symmetry.space_group_name_H-M   'P 1'
#
loop_
_entity.id
_entity.type
_entity.pdbx_description
1 polymer ?
#
loop_
_entity_poly.entity_id
_entity_poly.type
_entity_poly.pdbx_seq_one_letter_code
_entity_poly.pdbx_strand_id
1 'polypeptide(L)' 'MSDTHGNVALMHRAAEAMEARFGATLIVHLGDDYADAELLAMAGHTVHRVPGLWCPEYHDGRVPNQLLETFDGIAV' A
#
# COMPACT_ATOMS: atom_id res chain seq x y z
N MET A 1 -3.69 -3.19 -3.06
CA MET A 1 -2.60 -4.17 -3.22
C MET A 1 -2.37 -4.83 -1.88
N SER A 2 -2.08 -6.13 -1.82
CA SER A 2 -1.86 -6.85 -0.56
C SER A 2 -0.97 -8.06 -0.77
N ASP A 3 -0.39 -8.57 0.31
CA ASP A 3 0.32 -9.85 0.38
C ASP A 3 1.45 -9.96 -0.64
N THR A 4 2.28 -8.90 -0.68
CA THR A 4 3.37 -8.79 -1.65
C THR A 4 4.50 -9.77 -1.35
N HIS A 5 4.72 -10.15 -0.09
CA HIS A 5 5.65 -11.21 0.32
C HIS A 5 7.05 -11.08 -0.30
N GLY A 6 7.55 -9.84 -0.36
CA GLY A 6 8.86 -9.51 -0.91
C GLY A 6 8.98 -9.70 -2.42
N ASN A 7 7.87 -9.95 -3.14
CA ASN A 7 7.87 -10.08 -4.60
C ASN A 7 7.87 -8.71 -5.28
N VAL A 8 8.94 -7.95 -5.03
CA VAL A 8 9.13 -6.56 -5.45
C VAL A 8 8.94 -6.40 -6.96
N ALA A 9 9.43 -7.36 -7.76
CA ALA A 9 9.34 -7.30 -9.22
C ALA A 9 7.89 -7.35 -9.72
N LEU A 10 7.05 -8.25 -9.21
CA LEU A 10 5.64 -8.31 -9.61
C LEU A 10 4.84 -7.18 -8.99
N MET A 11 5.20 -6.76 -7.77
CA MET A 11 4.59 -5.61 -7.10
C MET A 11 4.70 -4.33 -7.95
N HIS A 12 5.91 -3.98 -8.42
CA HIS A 12 6.08 -2.80 -9.28
C HIS A 12 5.34 -2.92 -10.61
N ARG A 13 5.37 -4.09 -11.25
CA ARG A 13 4.61 -4.31 -12.49
C ARG A 13 3.11 -4.17 -12.28
N ALA A 14 2.59 -4.57 -11.13
CA ALA A 14 1.19 -4.39 -10.77
C ALA A 14 0.87 -2.89 -10.53
N ALA A 15 1.73 -2.17 -9.81
CA ALA A 15 1.58 -0.72 -9.58
C ALA A 15 1.58 0.07 -10.89
N GLU A 16 2.55 -0.18 -11.77
CA GLU A 16 2.62 0.41 -13.11
C GLU A 16 1.36 0.12 -13.93
N ALA A 17 0.84 -1.11 -13.87
CA ALA A 17 -0.39 -1.45 -14.58
C ALA A 17 -1.61 -0.72 -13.98
N MET A 18 -1.70 -0.57 -12.66
CA MET A 18 -2.77 0.20 -12.00
C MET A 18 -2.81 1.64 -12.51
N GLU A 19 -1.65 2.30 -12.56
CA GLU A 19 -1.57 3.70 -13.01
C GLU A 19 -1.75 3.81 -14.54
N ALA A 20 -0.91 3.14 -15.32
CA ALA A 20 -0.84 3.36 -16.76
C ALA A 20 -2.05 2.81 -17.53
N ARG A 21 -2.63 1.69 -17.05
CA ARG A 21 -3.77 1.05 -17.73
C ARG A 21 -5.11 1.44 -17.13
N PHE A 22 -5.20 1.56 -15.82
CA PHE A 22 -6.47 1.80 -15.13
C PHE A 22 -6.63 3.23 -14.61
N GLY A 23 -5.59 4.07 -14.74
CA GLY A 23 -5.64 5.46 -14.32
C GLY A 23 -5.71 5.64 -12.80
N ALA A 24 -5.26 4.65 -12.03
CA ALA A 24 -5.21 4.78 -10.57
C ALA A 24 -4.29 5.93 -10.18
N THR A 25 -4.75 6.79 -9.27
CA THR A 25 -3.98 7.92 -8.72
C THR A 25 -3.45 7.67 -7.32
N LEU A 26 -3.95 6.63 -6.65
CA LEU A 26 -3.57 6.19 -5.33
C LEU A 26 -3.56 4.67 -5.28
N ILE A 27 -2.50 4.11 -4.70
CA ILE A 27 -2.43 2.69 -4.37
C ILE A 27 -2.61 2.54 -2.86
N VAL A 28 -3.60 1.76 -2.45
CA VAL A 28 -3.74 1.33 -1.05
C VAL A 28 -3.04 -0.03 -0.91
N HIS A 29 -1.95 -0.09 -0.16
CA HIS A 29 -1.22 -1.31 0.17
C HIS A 29 -1.62 -1.78 1.57
N LEU A 30 -2.16 -2.99 1.66
CA LEU A 30 -2.68 -3.61 2.87
C LEU A 30 -1.97 -4.95 3.11
N GLY A 31 -2.19 -5.54 4.28
CA GLY A 31 -1.71 -6.89 4.56
C GLY A 31 -0.27 -6.94 5.05
N ASP A 32 0.30 -8.14 5.02
CA ASP A 32 1.66 -8.38 5.50
C ASP A 32 2.70 -7.82 4.52
N ASP A 33 3.93 -7.61 5.00
CA ASP A 33 5.03 -6.94 4.30
C ASP A 33 4.82 -5.42 4.10
N TYR A 34 4.44 -4.74 5.18
CA TYR A 34 4.29 -3.27 5.25
C TYR A 34 5.47 -2.49 4.63
N ALA A 35 6.70 -3.00 4.79
CA ALA A 35 7.91 -2.38 4.26
C ALA A 35 7.96 -2.34 2.72
N ASP A 36 7.30 -3.26 2.02
CA ASP A 36 7.26 -3.27 0.55
C ASP A 36 6.57 -2.01 0.01
N ALA A 37 5.59 -1.47 0.75
CA ALA A 37 4.92 -0.23 0.38
C ALA A 37 5.87 0.98 0.38
N GLU A 38 6.98 0.95 1.11
CA GLU A 38 8.01 1.99 1.02
C GLU A 38 8.72 1.97 -0.32
N LEU A 39 8.97 0.78 -0.87
CA LEU A 39 9.60 0.65 -2.18
C LEU A 39 8.71 1.23 -3.29
N LEU A 40 7.39 1.05 -3.18
CA LEU A 40 6.43 1.70 -4.07
C LEU A 40 6.48 3.23 -3.96
N ALA A 41 6.49 3.76 -2.72
CA ALA A 41 6.59 5.21 -2.50
C ALA A 41 7.91 5.77 -3.05
N MET A 42 9.03 5.07 -2.84
CA MET A 42 10.35 5.42 -3.38
C MET A 42 10.40 5.37 -4.92
N ALA A 43 9.60 4.50 -5.54
CA ALA A 43 9.45 4.45 -7.00
C ALA A 43 8.56 5.58 -7.57
N GLY A 44 8.00 6.44 -6.72
CA GLY A 44 7.23 7.62 -7.11
C GLY A 44 5.72 7.42 -7.14
N HIS A 45 5.22 6.26 -6.69
CA HIS A 45 3.78 6.02 -6.57
C HIS A 45 3.20 6.75 -5.37
N THR A 46 1.96 7.24 -5.49
CA THR A 46 1.22 7.74 -4.33
C THR A 46 0.61 6.54 -3.59
N VAL A 47 1.03 6.30 -2.35
CA VAL A 47 0.68 5.09 -1.61
C VAL A 47 0.12 5.41 -0.22
N HIS A 48 -1.00 4.78 0.11
CA HIS A 48 -1.47 4.62 1.48
C HIS A 48 -1.20 3.21 1.96
N ARG A 49 -0.83 3.07 3.23
CA ARG A 49 -0.47 1.79 3.81
C ARG A 49 -0.84 1.70 5.28
N VAL A 50 -1.22 0.49 5.69
CA VAL A 50 -1.38 0.12 7.10
C VAL A 50 -0.71 -1.24 7.31
N PRO A 51 -0.11 -1.50 8.48
CA PRO A 51 0.57 -2.76 8.73
C PRO A 51 -0.42 -3.91 8.87
N GLY A 52 -0.07 -5.07 8.30
CA GLY A 52 -0.69 -6.34 8.63
C GLY A 52 -0.39 -6.76 10.06
N LEU A 53 -1.22 -7.65 10.63
CA LEU A 53 -1.16 -8.06 12.04
C LEU A 53 0.23 -8.59 12.46
N TRP A 54 0.95 -9.21 11.54
CA TRP A 54 2.25 -9.84 11.82
C TRP A 54 3.44 -8.96 11.49
N CYS A 55 3.21 -7.75 10.96
CA CYS A 55 4.27 -6.79 10.70
C CYS A 55 4.76 -6.16 12.02
N PRO A 56 6.09 -5.98 12.22
CA PRO A 56 6.63 -5.29 13.39
C PRO A 56 5.98 -3.92 13.64
N GLU A 57 5.65 -3.21 12.55
CA GLU A 57 5.04 -1.89 12.56
C GLU A 57 3.63 -1.88 13.16
N TYR A 58 2.91 -3.02 13.14
CA TYR A 58 1.59 -3.13 13.79
C TYR A 58 1.65 -2.89 15.30
N HIS A 59 2.79 -3.19 15.92
CA HIS A 59 3.04 -2.99 17.34
C HIS A 59 3.71 -1.65 17.66
N ASP A 60 4.07 -0.85 16.64
CA ASP A 60 4.61 0.48 16.83
C ASP A 60 3.45 1.49 16.94
N GLY A 61 3.21 2.02 18.13
CA GLY A 61 2.14 3.00 18.37
C GLY A 61 2.28 4.33 17.61
N ARG A 62 3.37 4.54 16.87
CA ARG A 62 3.55 5.68 15.96
C ARG A 62 3.04 5.38 14.56
N VAL A 63 2.83 4.11 14.21
CA VAL A 63 2.27 3.68 12.94
C VAL A 63 0.78 3.40 13.12
N PRO A 64 -0.11 4.06 12.37
CA PRO A 64 -1.53 3.79 12.47
C PRO A 64 -1.88 2.43 11.88
N ASN A 65 -2.62 1.61 12.63
CA ASN A 65 -3.11 0.30 12.18
C ASN A 65 -4.39 0.38 11.32
N GLN A 66 -4.94 1.59 11.15
CA GLN A 66 -6.11 1.87 10.33
C GLN A 66 -5.94 3.23 9.69
N LEU A 67 -6.46 3.36 8.47
CA LEU A 67 -6.64 4.61 7.76
C LEU A 67 -8.11 4.71 7.36
N LEU A 68 -8.71 5.88 7.55
CA LEU A 68 -10.07 6.19 7.07
C LEU A 68 -9.94 7.31 6.04
N GLU A 69 -10.35 7.02 4.81
CA GLU A 69 -10.26 7.93 3.67
C GLU A 69 -11.63 8.11 3.03
N THR A 70 -11.83 9.15 2.23
CA THR A 70 -13.10 9.36 1.51
C THR A 70 -12.87 9.46 0.02
N PHE A 71 -13.45 8.53 -0.72
CA PHE A 71 -13.39 8.45 -2.17
C PHE A 71 -14.77 8.73 -2.76
N ASP A 72 -14.89 9.79 -3.56
CA ASP A 72 -16.15 10.19 -4.21
C ASP A 72 -17.36 10.28 -3.25
N GLY A 73 -17.11 10.72 -2.01
CA GLY A 73 -18.12 10.86 -0.96
C GLY A 73 -18.41 9.59 -0.16
N ILE A 74 -17.70 8.49 -0.43
CA ILE A 74 -17.79 7.23 0.31
C ILE A 74 -16.59 7.11 1.23
N ALA A 75 -16.83 7.00 2.54
CA ALA A 75 -15.78 6.72 3.51
C ALA A 75 -15.42 5.23 3.50
N VAL A 76 -14.13 4.93 3.43
CA VAL A 76 -13.57 3.58 3.32
C VAL A 76 -12.41 3.43 4.30
#